data_AF-A0A524JAQ6-F1
#
_entry.id   AF-A0A524JAQ6-F1
#
_cell.length_a   1.000
_cell.length_b   1.000
_cell.length_c   1.000
_cell.angle_alpha   90.00
_cell.angle_beta   90.00
_cell.angle_gamma   90.00
#
_symmetry.space_group_name_H-M   'P 1'
#
loop_
_entity.id
_entity.type
_entity.pdbx_description
1 polymer ?
#
loop_
_entity_poly.entity_id
_entity_poly.type
_entity_poly.pdbx_seq_one_letter_code
_entity_poly.pdbx_strand_id
1 'polypeptide(L)'
;MEREEIVREDFPSARKGWDPEAVKAHLNALAERLPKGSGSIGEVAADRVGKIVGVAEATAAEIEAEAGKQAEAIVAAARGEAEEIISRARSEAQARIEQAQKAVEGLVTQAEDLRGKVGSLGESLTGEVRTRLADATGSDSEAEPEHGATEPDVVEPEPEPASGLEQGSAPQPVPSAGASTEDLIAQLKGAAAPAAAQSADVSEPEAVASPQATTDQAPGAADPGAVRLVAMNLALEGAEPDAIA
;
A
#
# COMPACT_ATOMS: atom_id res chain seq x y z
N MET A 1 23.69 -32.94 33.75
CA MET A 1 24.70 -34.01 33.85
C MET A 1 25.61 -33.88 32.65
N GLU A 2 26.77 -33.30 32.86
CA GLU A 2 27.80 -33.20 31.84
C GLU A 2 28.45 -34.59 31.70
N ARG A 3 28.59 -35.10 30.48
CA ARG A 3 29.11 -36.47 30.23
C ARG A 3 30.60 -36.62 30.57
N GLU A 4 31.23 -35.54 31.04
CA GLU A 4 32.66 -35.43 31.31
C GLU A 4 33.01 -35.83 32.77
N GLU A 5 32.02 -35.99 33.66
CA GLU A 5 32.28 -36.29 35.09
C GLU A 5 32.48 -37.81 35.39
N ILE A 6 32.33 -38.70 34.41
CA ILE A 6 32.66 -40.14 34.58
C ILE A 6 34.14 -40.35 34.22
N VAL A 7 35.02 -40.00 35.14
CA VAL A 7 36.46 -40.24 34.98
C VAL A 7 36.74 -41.73 35.14
N ARG A 8 37.53 -42.30 34.22
CA ARG A 8 37.92 -43.73 34.18
C ARG A 8 38.65 -44.22 35.46
N GLU A 9 39.05 -43.30 36.32
CA GLU A 9 39.83 -43.53 37.53
C GLU A 9 38.99 -44.04 38.72
N ASP A 10 37.66 -43.88 38.69
CA ASP A 10 36.79 -44.27 39.80
C ASP A 10 36.55 -45.77 39.93
N PHE A 11 37.01 -46.56 38.96
CA PHE A 11 36.83 -48.01 38.97
C PHE A 11 38.18 -48.72 38.78
N PRO A 12 38.72 -49.40 39.81
CA PRO A 12 39.92 -50.20 39.63
C PRO A 12 39.64 -51.38 38.69
N SER A 13 40.41 -51.49 37.61
CA SER A 13 40.32 -52.62 36.68
C SER A 13 40.98 -53.86 37.28
N ALA A 14 40.21 -54.90 37.58
CA ALA A 14 40.77 -56.20 37.95
C ALA A 14 41.26 -56.94 36.70
N ARG A 15 42.04 -58.03 36.90
CA ARG A 15 42.55 -58.92 35.82
C ARG A 15 41.47 -59.47 34.87
N LYS A 16 40.18 -59.32 35.22
CA LYS A 16 39.04 -59.84 34.46
C LYS A 16 37.83 -58.88 34.54
N GLY A 17 38.04 -57.61 34.21
CA GLY A 17 36.98 -56.60 34.12
C GLY A 17 36.87 -55.69 35.34
N TRP A 18 35.78 -54.93 35.40
CA TRP A 18 35.48 -54.02 36.52
C TRP A 18 35.13 -54.81 37.78
N ASP A 19 35.59 -54.33 38.93
CA ASP A 19 35.21 -54.91 40.23
C ASP A 19 33.70 -54.68 40.49
N PRO A 20 32.89 -55.74 40.57
CA PRO A 20 31.45 -55.61 40.79
C PRO A 20 31.11 -54.96 42.14
N GLU A 21 31.98 -55.03 43.16
CA GLU A 21 31.74 -54.38 44.44
C GLU A 21 31.95 -52.87 44.37
N ALA A 22 33.04 -52.42 43.72
CA ALA A 22 33.28 -50.99 43.44
C ALA A 22 32.13 -50.37 42.62
N VAL A 23 31.64 -51.09 41.60
CA VAL A 23 30.49 -50.65 40.80
C VAL A 23 29.22 -50.53 41.65
N LYS A 24 28.93 -51.51 42.51
CA LYS A 24 27.77 -51.46 43.42
C LYS A 24 27.87 -50.31 44.43
N ALA A 25 29.05 -50.08 45.01
CA ALA A 25 29.29 -48.99 45.94
C ALA A 25 29.06 -47.63 45.26
N HIS A 26 29.59 -47.47 44.04
CA HIS A 26 29.38 -46.26 43.25
C HIS A 26 27.91 -46.06 42.84
N LEU A 27 27.22 -47.12 42.41
CA LEU A 27 25.79 -47.05 42.09
C LEU A 27 24.93 -46.72 43.33
N ASN A 28 25.28 -47.23 44.51
CA ASN A 28 24.60 -46.86 45.76
C ASN A 28 24.88 -45.39 46.14
N ALA A 29 26.11 -44.92 46.01
CA ALA A 29 26.45 -43.51 46.25
C ALA A 29 25.70 -42.59 45.27
N LEU A 30 25.56 -42.99 44.00
CA LEU A 30 24.71 -42.32 43.01
C LEU A 30 23.24 -42.34 43.43
N ALA A 31 22.72 -43.49 43.86
CA ALA A 31 21.33 -43.62 44.32
C ALA A 31 21.04 -42.81 45.60
N GLU A 32 22.05 -42.57 46.44
CA GLU A 32 21.95 -41.69 47.62
C GLU A 32 22.05 -40.21 47.27
N ARG A 33 22.85 -39.87 46.26
CA ARG A 33 22.99 -38.49 45.74
C ARG A 33 21.78 -38.09 44.88
N LEU A 34 21.12 -39.03 44.23
CA LEU A 34 19.85 -38.77 43.55
C LEU A 34 18.78 -38.44 44.60
N PRO A 35 18.01 -37.35 44.43
CA PRO A 35 16.95 -37.01 45.36
C PRO A 35 15.92 -38.16 45.39
N LYS A 36 15.84 -38.87 46.52
CA LYS A 36 14.96 -40.04 46.75
C LYS A 36 13.46 -39.71 46.76
N GLY A 37 13.07 -38.54 46.24
CA GLY A 37 11.72 -38.01 46.29
C GLY A 37 11.42 -36.94 45.23
N SER A 38 12.13 -36.91 44.11
CA SER A 38 11.59 -36.25 42.93
C SER A 38 10.57 -37.20 42.32
N GLY A 39 9.33 -36.74 42.13
CA GLY A 39 8.24 -37.54 41.56
C GLY A 39 8.62 -38.33 40.30
N SER A 40 7.76 -39.27 39.91
CA SER A 40 8.02 -40.08 38.70
C SER A 40 8.43 -39.16 37.54
N ILE A 41 9.31 -39.62 36.64
CA ILE A 41 9.76 -38.83 35.48
C ILE A 41 8.55 -38.25 34.70
N GLY A 42 7.43 -38.98 34.70
CA GLY A 42 6.16 -38.50 34.13
C GLY A 42 5.57 -37.28 34.84
N GLU A 43 5.69 -37.15 36.15
CA GLU A 43 5.22 -36.01 36.93
C GLU A 43 6.06 -34.75 36.65
N VAL A 44 7.39 -34.89 36.60
CA VAL A 44 8.29 -33.77 36.23
C VAL A 44 8.07 -33.36 34.77
N ALA A 45 7.84 -34.32 33.87
CA ALA A 45 7.52 -34.04 32.48
C ALA A 45 6.16 -33.33 32.34
N ALA A 46 5.14 -33.77 33.08
CA ALA A 46 3.81 -33.16 33.08
C ALA A 46 3.85 -31.72 33.61
N ASP A 47 4.58 -31.46 34.70
CA ASP A 47 4.80 -30.11 35.23
C ASP A 47 5.51 -29.20 34.19
N ARG A 48 6.54 -29.73 33.52
CA ARG A 48 7.24 -28.98 32.48
C ARG A 48 6.35 -28.68 31.27
N VAL A 49 5.55 -29.64 30.81
CA VAL A 49 4.60 -29.42 29.72
C VAL A 49 3.54 -28.40 30.14
N GLY A 50 3.01 -28.50 31.36
CA GLY A 50 2.05 -27.53 31.89
C GLY A 50 2.60 -26.10 31.92
N LYS A 51 3.87 -25.94 32.33
CA LYS A 51 4.55 -24.63 32.29
C LYS A 51 4.72 -24.11 30.87
N ILE A 52 5.11 -24.95 29.91
CA ILE A 52 5.28 -24.56 28.51
C ILE A 52 3.93 -24.14 27.92
N VAL A 53 2.87 -24.91 28.17
CA VAL A 53 1.50 -24.59 27.71
C VAL A 53 1.03 -23.28 28.33
N GLY A 54 1.21 -23.08 29.63
CA GLY A 54 0.81 -21.82 30.28
C GLY A 54 1.55 -20.59 29.74
N VAL A 55 2.84 -20.71 29.41
CA VAL A 55 3.58 -19.63 28.73
C VAL A 55 3.05 -19.42 27.31
N ALA A 56 2.81 -20.49 26.55
CA ALA A 56 2.29 -20.39 25.20
C ALA A 56 0.90 -19.75 25.14
N GLU A 57 0.01 -20.08 26.08
CA GLU A 57 -1.32 -19.47 26.21
C GLU A 57 -1.23 -17.98 26.57
N ALA A 58 -0.33 -17.62 27.50
CA ALA A 58 -0.10 -16.22 27.84
C ALA A 58 0.44 -15.41 26.65
N THR A 59 1.42 -15.97 25.91
CA THR A 59 1.94 -15.34 24.69
C THR A 59 0.87 -15.22 23.60
N ALA A 60 0.03 -16.24 23.43
CA ALA A 60 -1.07 -16.19 22.46
C ALA A 60 -2.07 -15.07 22.79
N ALA A 61 -2.47 -14.95 24.06
CA ALA A 61 -3.37 -13.88 24.50
C ALA A 61 -2.76 -12.48 24.31
N GLU A 62 -1.45 -12.33 24.52
CA GLU A 62 -0.73 -11.08 24.26
C GLU A 62 -0.73 -10.72 22.77
N ILE A 63 -0.46 -11.70 21.89
CA ILE A 63 -0.49 -11.51 20.43
C ILE A 63 -1.88 -11.10 19.96
N GLU A 64 -2.94 -11.76 20.44
CA GLU A 64 -4.32 -11.42 20.09
C GLU A 64 -4.70 -10.00 20.55
N ALA A 65 -4.32 -9.63 21.77
CA ALA A 65 -4.57 -8.29 22.30
C ALA A 65 -3.84 -7.21 21.50
N GLU A 66 -2.58 -7.44 21.13
CA GLU A 66 -1.79 -6.51 20.33
C GLU A 66 -2.32 -6.41 18.89
N ALA A 67 -2.67 -7.54 18.26
CA ALA A 67 -3.29 -7.55 16.95
C ALA A 67 -4.64 -6.80 16.94
N GLY A 68 -5.44 -6.94 17.99
CA GLY A 68 -6.67 -6.18 18.17
C GLY A 68 -6.43 -4.67 18.20
N LYS A 69 -5.46 -4.21 19.00
CA LYS A 69 -5.09 -2.78 19.06
C LYS A 69 -4.58 -2.26 17.72
N GLN A 70 -3.75 -3.05 17.02
CA GLN A 70 -3.23 -2.66 15.70
C GLN A 70 -4.35 -2.56 14.67
N ALA A 71 -5.29 -3.50 14.65
CA ALA A 71 -6.45 -3.46 13.77
C ALA A 71 -7.31 -2.21 14.04
N GLU A 72 -7.59 -1.91 15.31
CA GLU A 72 -8.31 -0.70 15.71
C GLU A 72 -7.58 0.58 15.28
N ALA A 73 -6.25 0.63 15.46
CA ALA A 73 -5.43 1.76 15.04
C ALA A 73 -5.47 1.97 13.50
N ILE A 74 -5.38 0.89 12.72
CA ILE A 74 -5.47 0.95 11.25
C ILE A 74 -6.85 1.45 10.82
N VAL A 75 -7.93 0.95 11.43
CA VAL A 75 -9.30 1.40 11.13
C VAL A 75 -9.49 2.88 11.48
N ALA A 76 -8.96 3.32 12.63
CA ALA A 76 -9.01 4.72 13.04
C ALA A 76 -8.22 5.63 12.08
N ALA A 77 -7.02 5.21 11.65
CA ALA A 77 -6.20 5.94 10.68
C ALA A 77 -6.91 6.04 9.32
N ALA A 78 -7.39 4.92 8.78
CA ALA A 78 -8.11 4.89 7.50
C ALA A 78 -9.37 5.77 7.52
N ARG A 79 -10.07 5.82 8.66
CA ARG A 79 -11.21 6.72 8.84
C ARG A 79 -10.79 8.20 8.83
N GLY A 80 -9.71 8.54 9.54
CA GLY A 80 -9.16 9.90 9.54
C GLY A 80 -8.77 10.36 8.14
N GLU A 81 -8.06 9.52 7.38
CA GLU A 81 -7.69 9.80 5.99
C GLU A 81 -8.91 9.98 5.08
N ALA A 82 -9.93 9.13 5.22
CA ALA A 82 -11.16 9.25 4.45
C ALA A 82 -11.89 10.58 4.73
N GLU A 83 -11.99 10.97 6.00
CA GLU A 83 -12.58 12.26 6.41
C GLU A 83 -11.79 13.45 5.84
N GLU A 84 -10.45 13.37 5.82
CA GLU A 84 -9.59 14.38 5.21
C GLU A 84 -9.79 14.49 3.69
N ILE A 85 -9.82 13.36 2.98
CA ILE A 85 -10.06 13.32 1.53
C ILE A 85 -11.42 13.93 1.19
N ILE A 86 -12.47 13.58 1.93
CA ILE A 86 -13.81 14.14 1.71
C ILE A 86 -13.82 15.65 1.97
N SER A 87 -13.15 16.10 3.03
CA SER A 87 -13.04 17.53 3.37
C SER A 87 -12.33 18.30 2.24
N ARG A 88 -11.19 17.80 1.77
CA ARG A 88 -10.42 18.37 0.66
C ARG A 88 -11.26 18.42 -0.62
N ALA A 89 -11.86 17.30 -1.01
CA ALA A 89 -12.69 17.21 -2.21
C ALA A 89 -13.87 18.18 -2.17
N ARG A 90 -14.49 18.36 -1.00
CA ARG A 90 -15.57 19.35 -0.81
C ARG A 90 -15.08 20.78 -0.97
N SER A 91 -13.93 21.12 -0.38
CA SER A 91 -13.32 22.44 -0.52
C SER A 91 -12.97 22.75 -1.98
N GLU A 92 -12.39 21.79 -2.69
CA GLU A 92 -12.07 21.94 -4.12
C GLU A 92 -13.33 22.09 -4.98
N ALA A 93 -14.37 21.30 -4.72
CA ALA A 93 -15.64 21.39 -5.44
C ALA A 93 -16.28 22.77 -5.25
N GLN A 94 -16.26 23.30 -4.03
CA GLN A 94 -16.76 24.65 -3.74
C GLN A 94 -15.95 25.72 -4.49
N ALA A 95 -14.62 25.63 -4.46
CA ALA A 95 -13.76 26.55 -5.20
C ALA A 95 -14.03 26.51 -6.71
N ARG A 96 -14.25 25.33 -7.30
CA ARG A 96 -14.60 25.19 -8.72
C ARG A 96 -15.98 25.79 -9.05
N ILE A 97 -16.97 25.61 -8.17
CA ILE A 97 -18.30 26.22 -8.33
C ILE A 97 -18.19 27.75 -8.33
N GLU A 98 -17.43 28.32 -7.40
CA GLU A 98 -17.21 29.77 -7.34
C GLU A 98 -16.49 30.31 -8.58
N GLN A 99 -15.49 29.58 -9.08
CA GLN A 99 -14.79 29.94 -10.33
C GLN A 99 -15.75 29.89 -11.53
N ALA A 100 -16.58 28.85 -11.62
CA ALA A 100 -17.56 28.71 -12.69
C ALA A 100 -18.61 29.82 -12.65
N GLN A 101 -19.11 30.18 -11.46
CA GLN A 101 -20.04 31.29 -11.28
C GLN A 101 -19.43 32.61 -11.75
N LYS A 102 -18.19 32.93 -11.34
CA LYS A 102 -17.47 34.12 -11.80
C LYS A 102 -17.28 34.15 -13.32
N ALA A 103 -16.96 33.01 -13.93
CA ALA A 103 -16.82 32.90 -15.39
C ALA A 103 -18.14 33.17 -16.11
N VAL A 104 -19.25 32.61 -15.61
CA VAL A 104 -20.59 32.83 -16.16
C VAL A 104 -21.01 34.30 -16.02
N GLU A 105 -20.81 34.92 -14.86
CA GLU A 105 -21.06 36.35 -14.65
C GLU A 105 -20.25 37.22 -15.63
N GLY A 106 -18.99 36.85 -15.88
CA GLY A 106 -18.15 37.49 -16.89
C GLY A 106 -18.72 37.38 -18.30
N LEU A 107 -19.18 36.19 -18.72
CA LEU A 107 -19.79 35.98 -20.03
C LEU A 107 -21.09 36.75 -20.21
N VAL A 108 -21.94 36.81 -19.17
CA VAL A 108 -23.18 37.60 -19.18
C VAL A 108 -22.86 39.08 -19.37
N THR A 109 -21.88 39.61 -18.63
CA THR A 109 -21.42 41.00 -18.76
C THR A 109 -20.90 41.29 -20.18
N GLN A 110 -20.13 40.37 -20.77
CA GLN A 110 -19.65 40.50 -22.15
C GLN A 110 -20.79 40.49 -23.17
N ALA A 111 -21.79 39.62 -22.98
CA ALA A 111 -22.95 39.56 -23.85
C ALA A 111 -23.80 40.84 -23.79
N GLU A 112 -23.95 41.44 -22.61
CA GLU A 112 -24.63 42.74 -22.43
C GLU A 112 -23.88 43.89 -23.11
N ASP A 113 -22.54 43.93 -22.99
CA ASP A 113 -21.71 44.91 -23.69
C ASP A 113 -21.80 44.75 -25.22
N LEU A 114 -21.72 43.52 -25.73
CA LEU A 114 -21.93 43.23 -27.15
C LEU A 114 -23.33 43.65 -27.63
N ARG A 115 -24.37 43.39 -26.83
CA ARG A 115 -25.74 43.84 -27.13
C ARG A 115 -25.83 45.37 -27.19
N GLY A 116 -25.17 46.07 -26.26
CA GLY A 116 -25.09 47.54 -26.28
C GLY A 116 -24.40 48.06 -27.55
N LYS A 117 -23.26 47.46 -27.91
CA LYS A 117 -22.51 47.80 -29.14
C LYS A 117 -23.34 47.56 -30.39
N VAL A 118 -24.00 46.41 -30.53
CA VAL A 118 -24.88 46.10 -31.67
C VAL A 118 -26.06 47.09 -31.72
N GLY A 119 -26.65 47.44 -30.58
CA GLY A 119 -27.70 48.46 -30.51
C GLY A 119 -27.23 49.82 -31.03
N SER A 120 -26.06 50.29 -30.58
CA SER A 120 -25.47 51.56 -31.03
C SER A 120 -25.11 51.54 -32.53
N LEU A 121 -24.63 50.40 -33.03
CA LEU A 121 -24.30 50.23 -34.44
C LEU A 121 -25.57 50.26 -35.30
N GLY A 122 -26.64 49.61 -34.85
CA GLY A 122 -27.96 49.64 -35.49
C GLY A 122 -28.57 51.04 -35.54
N GLU A 123 -28.45 51.82 -34.47
CA GLU A 123 -28.89 53.21 -34.43
C GLU A 123 -28.07 54.09 -35.39
N SER A 124 -26.75 53.90 -35.42
CA SER A 124 -25.87 54.65 -36.33
C SER A 124 -26.19 54.36 -37.81
N LEU A 125 -26.46 53.10 -38.14
CA LEU A 125 -26.73 52.65 -39.51
C LEU A 125 -28.13 53.08 -39.97
N THR A 126 -29.14 53.01 -39.08
CA THR A 126 -30.48 53.53 -39.40
C THR A 126 -30.50 55.06 -39.51
N GLY A 127 -29.68 55.76 -38.73
CA GLY A 127 -29.42 57.19 -38.89
C GLY A 127 -28.81 57.50 -40.26
N GLU A 128 -27.75 56.78 -40.63
CA GLU A 128 -27.06 56.95 -41.92
C GLU A 128 -27.99 56.63 -43.11
N VAL A 129 -28.72 55.52 -43.06
CA VAL A 129 -29.70 55.14 -44.09
C VAL A 129 -30.80 56.19 -44.21
N ARG A 130 -31.32 56.72 -43.10
CA ARG A 130 -32.32 57.80 -43.14
C ARG A 130 -31.75 59.07 -43.78
N THR A 131 -30.51 59.44 -43.46
CA THR A 131 -29.85 60.60 -44.09
C THR A 131 -29.62 60.38 -45.59
N ARG A 132 -29.18 59.18 -46.00
CA ARG A 132 -29.00 58.83 -47.42
C ARG A 132 -30.32 58.75 -48.17
N LEU A 133 -31.38 58.24 -47.55
CA LEU A 133 -32.70 58.16 -48.20
C LEU A 133 -33.28 59.57 -48.40
N ALA A 134 -33.09 60.48 -47.45
CA ALA A 134 -33.47 61.88 -47.61
C ALA A 134 -32.70 62.58 -48.75
N ASP A 135 -31.42 62.25 -48.93
CA ASP A 135 -30.59 62.76 -50.03
C ASP A 135 -30.95 62.12 -51.38
N ALA A 136 -31.24 60.81 -51.39
CA ALA A 136 -31.57 60.04 -52.59
C ALA A 136 -32.96 60.36 -53.16
N THR A 137 -33.93 60.80 -52.34
CA THR A 137 -35.24 61.26 -52.86
C THR A 137 -35.18 62.52 -53.74
N GLY A 138 -33.98 63.12 -53.93
CA GLY A 138 -33.74 64.19 -54.90
C GLY A 138 -33.15 63.75 -56.25
N SER A 139 -32.77 62.49 -56.44
CA SER A 139 -32.06 62.04 -57.64
C SER A 139 -32.78 60.88 -58.32
N ASP A 140 -33.62 61.23 -59.28
CA ASP A 140 -34.27 60.37 -60.26
C ASP A 140 -33.23 59.57 -61.06
N SER A 141 -33.20 58.24 -60.91
CA SER A 141 -32.52 57.33 -61.85
C SER A 141 -32.99 55.89 -61.69
N GLU A 142 -33.87 55.56 -62.62
CA GLU A 142 -34.26 54.27 -63.15
C GLU A 142 -33.02 53.42 -63.50
N ALA A 143 -32.75 52.37 -62.70
CA ALA A 143 -31.85 51.29 -63.08
C ALA A 143 -32.28 50.00 -62.38
N GLU A 144 -32.95 49.17 -63.18
CA GLU A 144 -33.42 47.82 -62.90
C GLU A 144 -32.22 46.87 -62.73
N PRO A 145 -32.02 46.23 -61.56
CA PRO A 145 -30.98 45.22 -61.40
C PRO A 145 -31.57 43.83 -61.62
N GLU A 146 -31.04 43.13 -62.64
CA GLU A 146 -31.27 41.70 -62.86
C GLU A 146 -30.72 40.89 -61.67
N HIS A 147 -31.62 40.25 -60.92
CA HIS A 147 -31.28 39.27 -59.90
C HIS A 147 -30.84 37.94 -60.54
N GLY A 148 -29.52 37.79 -60.72
CA GLY A 148 -28.89 36.49 -60.95
C GLY A 148 -28.91 35.65 -59.68
N ALA A 149 -29.90 34.76 -59.57
CA ALA A 149 -29.96 33.69 -58.58
C ALA A 149 -28.76 32.76 -58.74
N THR A 150 -27.74 32.95 -57.90
CA THR A 150 -26.67 31.97 -57.70
C THR A 150 -26.95 31.34 -56.34
N GLU A 151 -27.59 30.17 -56.34
CA GLU A 151 -27.73 29.34 -55.14
C GLU A 151 -26.31 29.02 -54.62
N PRO A 152 -25.94 29.44 -53.40
CA PRO A 152 -24.70 28.96 -52.81
C PRO A 152 -24.88 27.48 -52.51
N ASP A 153 -24.05 26.67 -53.15
CA ASP A 153 -23.85 25.26 -52.87
C ASP A 153 -23.47 25.13 -51.38
N VAL A 154 -24.47 24.81 -50.55
CA VAL A 154 -24.29 24.52 -49.13
C VAL A 154 -23.63 23.16 -49.08
N VAL A 155 -22.29 23.17 -49.09
CA VAL A 155 -21.49 22.02 -48.69
C VAL A 155 -21.83 21.75 -47.23
N GLU A 156 -22.76 20.82 -47.01
CA GLU A 156 -23.08 20.23 -45.73
C GLU A 156 -21.77 19.64 -45.16
N PRO A 157 -21.18 20.24 -44.12
CA PRO A 157 -19.99 19.68 -43.52
C PRO A 157 -20.39 18.34 -42.91
N GLU A 158 -19.86 17.23 -43.45
CA GLU A 158 -19.93 15.94 -42.79
C GLU A 158 -19.46 16.15 -41.34
N PRO A 159 -20.29 15.82 -40.33
CA PRO A 159 -19.90 15.96 -38.95
C PRO A 159 -18.70 15.07 -38.72
N GLU A 160 -17.53 15.67 -38.50
CA GLU A 160 -16.38 14.95 -37.97
C GLU A 160 -16.86 14.18 -36.75
N PRO A 161 -16.60 12.86 -36.66
CA PRO A 161 -17.01 12.06 -35.53
C PRO A 161 -16.44 12.73 -34.30
N ALA A 162 -17.34 13.17 -33.41
CA ALA A 162 -17.02 13.84 -32.16
C ALA A 162 -15.77 13.22 -31.55
N SER A 163 -14.66 13.94 -31.68
CA SER A 163 -13.43 13.64 -30.96
C SER A 163 -13.84 13.42 -29.52
N GLY A 164 -13.47 12.23 -29.04
CA GLY A 164 -13.92 11.69 -27.78
C GLY A 164 -14.12 12.77 -26.73
N LEU A 165 -15.37 12.94 -26.34
CA LEU A 165 -15.61 13.01 -24.91
C LEU A 165 -14.95 11.74 -24.37
N GLU A 166 -13.70 11.87 -23.94
CA GLU A 166 -13.22 11.16 -22.78
C GLU A 166 -14.25 11.49 -21.69
N GLN A 167 -15.38 10.75 -21.72
CA GLN A 167 -16.07 10.34 -20.53
C GLN A 167 -14.92 9.91 -19.65
N GLY A 168 -14.57 10.80 -18.71
CA GLY A 168 -13.70 10.48 -17.61
C GLY A 168 -14.21 9.15 -17.16
N SER A 169 -13.44 8.11 -17.50
CA SER A 169 -13.80 6.76 -17.21
C SER A 169 -13.89 6.81 -15.71
N ALA A 170 -15.12 6.84 -15.18
CA ALA A 170 -15.38 6.44 -13.82
C ALA A 170 -14.52 5.20 -13.68
N PRO A 171 -13.50 5.20 -12.80
CA PRO A 171 -12.43 4.21 -12.83
C PRO A 171 -13.14 2.89 -12.96
N GLN A 172 -13.05 2.28 -14.16
CA GLN A 172 -13.54 0.94 -14.30
C GLN A 172 -12.78 0.24 -13.19
N PRO A 173 -13.45 -0.40 -12.21
CA PRO A 173 -12.73 -1.19 -11.26
C PRO A 173 -11.94 -2.12 -12.16
N VAL A 174 -10.63 -1.89 -12.23
CA VAL A 174 -9.73 -2.91 -12.75
C VAL A 174 -10.26 -4.16 -12.07
N PRO A 175 -10.65 -5.20 -12.80
CA PRO A 175 -10.87 -6.47 -12.16
C PRO A 175 -9.53 -6.75 -11.51
N SER A 176 -9.42 -6.34 -10.24
CA SER A 176 -8.44 -6.81 -9.29
C SER A 176 -8.57 -8.28 -9.54
N ALA A 177 -7.57 -8.83 -10.22
CA ALA A 177 -7.53 -10.22 -10.57
C ALA A 177 -7.60 -10.91 -9.22
N GLY A 178 -8.84 -11.19 -8.82
CA GLY A 178 -9.15 -11.92 -7.64
C GLY A 178 -8.55 -13.25 -8.00
N ALA A 179 -7.36 -13.51 -7.45
CA ALA A 179 -7.08 -14.83 -6.97
C ALA A 179 -8.36 -15.25 -6.27
N SER A 180 -9.16 -16.04 -7.00
CA SER A 180 -10.46 -16.45 -6.54
C SER A 180 -10.25 -17.00 -5.14
N THR A 181 -11.13 -16.71 -4.18
CA THR A 181 -11.01 -17.28 -2.83
C THR A 181 -10.83 -18.81 -2.89
N GLU A 182 -11.36 -19.44 -3.95
CA GLU A 182 -11.14 -20.82 -4.34
C GLU A 182 -9.66 -21.19 -4.62
N ASP A 183 -8.90 -20.33 -5.32
CA ASP A 183 -7.47 -20.53 -5.63
C ASP A 183 -6.60 -20.35 -4.39
N LEU A 184 -6.94 -19.41 -3.49
CA LEU A 184 -6.25 -19.25 -2.22
C LEU A 184 -6.51 -20.44 -1.28
N ILE A 185 -7.74 -20.99 -1.26
CA ILE A 185 -8.06 -22.21 -0.52
C ILE A 185 -7.33 -23.43 -1.11
N ALA A 186 -7.21 -23.52 -2.44
CA ALA A 186 -6.46 -24.57 -3.11
C ALA A 186 -4.95 -24.49 -2.81
N GLN A 187 -4.38 -23.28 -2.79
CA GLN A 187 -2.96 -23.06 -2.46
C GLN A 187 -2.66 -23.37 -0.98
N LEU A 188 -3.59 -23.03 -0.06
CA LEU A 188 -3.45 -23.35 1.36
C LEU A 188 -3.61 -24.86 1.64
N LYS A 189 -4.47 -25.56 0.89
CA LYS A 189 -4.59 -27.02 0.96
C LYS A 189 -3.44 -27.77 0.27
N GLY A 190 -2.83 -27.19 -0.76
CA GLY A 190 -1.70 -27.78 -1.49
C GLY A 190 -0.36 -27.71 -0.74
N ALA A 191 -0.19 -26.73 0.16
CA ALA A 191 1.02 -26.61 0.99
C ALA A 191 1.05 -27.57 2.20
N ALA A 192 -0.02 -28.34 2.43
CA ALA A 192 -0.15 -29.29 3.54
C ALA A 192 -0.03 -30.76 3.09
N ALA A 193 0.72 -31.05 2.02
CA ALA A 193 1.12 -32.41 1.70
C ALA A 193 2.39 -32.79 2.50
N PRO A 194 2.41 -33.96 3.15
CA PRO A 194 3.43 -34.31 4.13
C PRO A 194 4.80 -34.53 3.49
N ALA A 195 5.78 -33.71 3.88
CA ALA A 195 7.20 -34.02 3.75
C ALA A 195 7.54 -35.20 4.68
N ALA A 196 7.07 -36.39 4.34
CA ALA A 196 7.34 -37.64 5.03
C ALA A 196 7.86 -38.66 4.00
N ALA A 197 9.12 -38.51 3.60
CA ALA A 197 10.03 -39.59 3.14
C ALA A 197 11.27 -39.00 2.45
N GLN A 198 12.11 -38.27 3.19
CA GLN A 198 13.54 -38.17 2.86
C GLN A 198 14.32 -38.38 4.15
N SER A 199 14.60 -39.65 4.43
CA SER A 199 15.58 -40.09 5.42
C SER A 199 16.37 -41.20 4.75
N ALA A 200 17.60 -40.90 4.35
CA ALA A 200 18.78 -41.77 4.37
C ALA A 200 19.91 -41.16 3.52
N ASP A 201 20.59 -40.14 4.06
CA ASP A 201 22.04 -40.05 3.91
C ASP A 201 22.60 -39.27 5.10
N VAL A 202 22.99 -40.03 6.14
CA VAL A 202 23.73 -39.53 7.29
C VAL A 202 25.17 -39.95 7.06
N SER A 203 25.95 -39.03 6.48
CA SER A 203 27.41 -39.07 6.55
C SER A 203 27.87 -38.23 7.74
N GLU A 204 28.64 -38.89 8.61
CA GLU A 204 29.58 -38.42 9.64
C GLU A 204 29.64 -36.94 10.06
N PRO A 205 29.62 -36.65 11.38
CA PRO A 205 29.94 -35.33 11.91
C PRO A 205 31.45 -35.19 12.16
N GLU A 206 32.16 -34.45 11.30
CA GLU A 206 33.45 -33.85 11.65
C GLU A 206 33.24 -32.51 12.37
N ALA A 207 33.85 -32.43 13.55
CA ALA A 207 34.47 -31.26 14.16
C ALA A 207 33.69 -29.93 14.23
N VAL A 208 33.18 -29.66 15.43
CA VAL A 208 33.26 -28.38 16.16
C VAL A 208 34.01 -27.26 15.42
N ALA A 209 33.24 -26.34 14.82
CA ALA A 209 33.65 -24.96 14.58
C ALA A 209 32.79 -24.06 15.45
N SER A 210 33.45 -23.33 16.34
CA SER A 210 32.92 -22.36 17.30
C SER A 210 31.91 -21.39 16.69
N PRO A 211 30.89 -20.94 17.44
CA PRO A 211 30.03 -19.85 17.01
C PRO A 211 30.82 -18.55 17.05
N GLN A 212 31.34 -18.11 15.90
CA GLN A 212 31.76 -16.73 15.74
C GLN A 212 30.51 -15.86 15.69
N ALA A 213 30.42 -14.97 16.68
CA ALA A 213 29.51 -13.86 16.71
C ALA A 213 29.64 -13.02 15.43
N THR A 214 28.65 -13.09 14.56
CA THR A 214 28.42 -12.09 13.52
C THR A 214 27.64 -10.93 14.14
N THR A 215 28.37 -10.02 14.77
CA THR A 215 27.87 -8.67 15.04
C THR A 215 29.01 -7.68 14.88
N ASP A 216 29.43 -7.51 13.63
CA ASP A 216 30.16 -6.33 13.19
C ASP A 216 29.62 -5.94 11.82
N GLN A 217 28.38 -5.44 11.82
CA GLN A 217 27.78 -4.81 10.66
C GLN A 217 28.25 -3.35 10.66
N ALA A 218 29.35 -3.11 9.95
CA ALA A 218 29.88 -1.78 9.73
C ALA A 218 28.82 -0.85 9.08
N PRO A 219 28.68 0.40 9.55
CA PRO A 219 27.80 1.39 8.94
C PRO A 219 28.50 1.95 7.70
N GLY A 220 28.22 1.44 6.51
CA GLY A 220 29.08 1.80 5.38
C GLY A 220 28.65 1.35 3.99
N ALA A 221 27.36 1.40 3.66
CA ALA A 221 26.91 1.61 2.29
C ALA A 221 25.42 1.93 2.37
N ALA A 222 25.09 3.23 2.35
CA ALA A 222 23.72 3.66 2.17
C ALA A 222 23.23 3.05 0.86
N ASP A 223 22.27 2.13 0.97
CA ASP A 223 21.56 1.59 -0.18
C ASP A 223 20.97 2.80 -0.94
N PRO A 224 21.40 3.06 -2.20
CA PRO A 224 20.90 4.19 -2.96
C PRO A 224 19.38 4.12 -3.16
N GLY A 225 18.78 2.92 -3.05
CA GLY A 225 17.34 2.74 -3.05
C GLY A 225 16.65 3.32 -1.81
N ALA A 226 17.24 3.14 -0.63
CA ALA A 226 16.69 3.68 0.62
C ALA A 226 16.75 5.21 0.67
N VAL A 227 17.85 5.80 0.18
CA VAL A 227 17.99 7.27 0.10
C VAL A 227 16.96 7.87 -0.88
N ARG A 228 16.65 7.17 -1.98
CA ARG A 228 15.65 7.64 -2.96
C ARG A 228 14.23 7.60 -2.41
N LEU A 229 13.88 6.59 -1.61
CA LEU A 229 12.58 6.50 -0.95
C LEU A 229 12.41 7.60 0.10
N VAL A 230 13.43 7.87 0.92
CA VAL A 230 13.40 8.97 1.89
C VAL A 230 13.29 10.33 1.20
N ALA A 231 14.00 10.55 0.09
CA ALA A 231 13.90 11.78 -0.69
C ALA A 231 12.53 11.97 -1.36
N MET A 232 11.90 10.91 -1.88
CA MET A 232 10.53 10.99 -2.40
C MET A 232 9.53 11.27 -1.29
N ASN A 233 9.71 10.69 -0.10
CA ASN A 233 8.82 10.93 1.02
C ASN A 233 8.93 12.38 1.53
N LEU A 234 10.15 12.92 1.63
CA LEU A 234 10.37 14.34 1.97
C LEU A 234 9.79 15.30 0.93
N ALA A 235 9.88 14.95 -0.36
CA ALA A 235 9.31 15.76 -1.45
C ALA A 235 7.78 15.72 -1.46
N LEU A 236 7.16 14.61 -1.04
CA LEU A 236 5.72 14.47 -0.84
C LEU A 236 5.23 15.25 0.40
N GLU A 237 6.05 15.33 1.44
CA GLU A 237 5.75 16.08 2.67
C GLU A 237 6.01 17.58 2.56
N GLY A 238 6.51 18.08 1.42
CA GLY A 238 6.71 19.51 1.17
C GLY A 238 7.83 20.14 2.00
N ALA A 239 8.76 19.34 2.51
CA ALA A 239 9.91 19.83 3.26
C ALA A 239 11.01 20.30 2.29
N GLU A 240 11.13 21.61 2.11
CA GLU A 240 12.24 22.22 1.38
C GLU A 240 13.58 21.86 2.05
N PRO A 241 14.59 21.34 1.31
CA PRO A 241 15.84 20.81 1.87
C PRO A 241 16.85 21.87 2.37
N ASP A 242 16.39 23.05 2.81
CA ASP A 242 17.25 24.23 3.02
C ASP A 242 17.79 24.37 4.47
N ALA A 243 18.12 23.27 5.16
CA ALA A 243 18.54 23.32 6.57
C ALA A 243 19.68 22.36 6.99
N ILE A 244 20.43 21.79 6.04
CA ILE A 244 21.62 20.98 6.39
C ILE A 244 22.84 21.49 5.61
N ALA A 245 23.50 22.49 6.18
CA ALA A 245 24.86 22.92 5.86
C ALA A 245 25.67 23.05 7.16
#